data_AF-A0A1E2WI22-F1
#
_entry.id   AF-A0A1E2WI22-F1
#
_cell.length_a   1.000
_cell.length_b   1.000
_cell.length_c   1.000
_cell.angle_alpha   90.00
_cell.angle_beta   90.00
_cell.angle_gamma   90.00
#
_symmetry.space_group_name_H-M   'P 1'
#
loop_
_entity.id
_entity.type
_entity.pdbx_description
1 polymer ?
#
loop_
_entity_poly.entity_id
_entity_poly.type
_entity_poly.pdbx_seq_one_letter_code
_entity_poly.pdbx_strand_id
1 'polypeptide(L)'
;MTTDLVTYYGQTPTIDQLVDKYGVYLEKLDRETKLMLRMALATYIFTLEKDSSTKHTVAEALEDALSNLGLLVSYPLYKNLFEDVCSTLNGLTTHEAETILEALQHQIRWGNARQTVN
;
A
#
# COMPACT_ATOMS: atom_id res chain seq x y z
N MET A 1 -20.12 16.74 10.10
CA MET A 1 -19.27 16.83 8.89
C MET A 1 -19.23 15.44 8.31
N THR A 2 -19.84 15.24 7.16
CA THR A 2 -19.72 14.02 6.36
C THR A 2 -18.25 13.82 6.04
N THR A 3 -17.63 12.82 6.68
CA THR A 3 -16.33 12.30 6.30
C THR A 3 -16.45 11.84 4.85
N ASP A 4 -15.88 12.62 3.93
CA ASP A 4 -15.83 12.24 2.53
C ASP A 4 -15.27 10.83 2.43
N LEU A 5 -16.11 9.93 1.93
CA LEU A 5 -15.78 8.54 1.71
C LEU A 5 -14.62 8.51 0.74
N VAL A 6 -13.48 8.00 1.21
CA VAL A 6 -12.40 7.56 0.33
C VAL A 6 -13.03 6.56 -0.63
N THR A 7 -13.20 7.02 -1.87
CA THR A 7 -13.74 6.21 -2.95
C THR A 7 -12.53 5.74 -3.72
N TYR A 8 -12.33 4.43 -3.81
CA TYR A 8 -11.37 3.92 -4.78
C TYR A 8 -11.86 4.34 -6.16
N TYR A 9 -11.07 5.13 -6.89
CA TYR A 9 -11.39 5.55 -8.26
C TYR A 9 -11.23 4.34 -9.19
N GLY A 10 -12.33 3.60 -9.33
CA GLY A 10 -12.39 2.36 -10.11
C GLY A 10 -12.44 1.13 -9.20
N GLN A 11 -13.52 0.35 -9.35
CA GLN A 11 -13.67 -0.95 -8.69
C GLN A 11 -13.12 -2.03 -9.62
N THR A 12 -12.00 -2.64 -9.20
CA THR A 12 -11.35 -3.73 -9.94
C THR A 12 -11.31 -4.98 -9.06
N PRO A 13 -11.16 -6.19 -9.64
CA PRO A 13 -11.05 -7.42 -8.86
C PRO A 13 -9.93 -7.38 -7.81
N THR A 14 -8.85 -6.64 -8.10
CA THR A 14 -7.72 -6.42 -7.19
C THR A 14 -8.13 -5.57 -5.99
N ILE A 15 -8.86 -4.47 -6.24
CA ILE A 15 -9.40 -3.62 -5.17
C ILE A 15 -10.45 -4.37 -4.35
N ASP A 16 -11.31 -5.18 -4.98
CA ASP A 16 -12.29 -6.00 -4.27
C ASP A 16 -11.61 -7.02 -3.34
N GLN A 17 -10.56 -7.70 -3.81
CA GLN A 17 -9.77 -8.62 -2.98
C GLN A 17 -9.08 -7.91 -1.81
N LEU A 18 -8.55 -6.72 -2.04
CA LEU A 18 -7.95 -5.88 -1.01
C LEU A 18 -8.98 -5.52 0.07
N VAL A 19 -10.17 -5.08 -0.36
CA VAL A 19 -11.27 -4.66 0.51
C VAL A 19 -11.82 -5.84 1.31
N ASP A 20 -12.05 -6.99 0.68
CA ASP A 20 -12.53 -8.19 1.36
C ASP A 20 -11.55 -8.63 2.46
N LYS A 21 -10.26 -8.61 2.13
CA LYS A 21 -9.21 -9.11 3.02
C LYS A 21 -8.90 -8.13 4.14
N TYR A 22 -8.67 -6.86 3.83
CA TYR A 22 -8.15 -5.87 4.78
C TYR A 22 -9.15 -4.82 5.21
N GLY A 23 -10.36 -4.85 4.66
CA GLY A 23 -11.43 -3.90 4.90
C GLY A 23 -11.42 -2.73 3.93
N VAL A 24 -12.57 -2.05 3.80
CA VAL A 24 -12.81 -0.94 2.85
C VAL A 24 -11.82 0.20 3.06
N TYR A 25 -11.30 0.34 4.27
CA TYR A 25 -10.37 1.39 4.69
C TYR A 25 -9.01 0.82 5.08
N LEU A 26 -8.71 -0.41 4.66
CA LEU A 26 -7.56 -1.17 5.13
C LEU A 26 -7.52 -1.20 6.67
N GLU A 27 -8.67 -1.15 7.32
CA GLU A 27 -8.78 -0.94 8.76
C GLU A 27 -8.16 -2.07 9.58
N LYS A 28 -8.02 -3.25 8.98
CA LYS A 28 -7.34 -4.41 9.58
C LYS A 28 -5.81 -4.31 9.52
N LEU A 29 -5.26 -3.37 8.75
CA LEU A 29 -3.83 -3.07 8.76
C LEU A 29 -3.52 -2.07 9.87
N ASP A 30 -2.42 -2.29 10.59
CA ASP A 30 -1.91 -1.31 11.56
C ASP A 30 -1.25 -0.11 10.87
N ARG A 31 -0.95 0.92 11.67
CA ARG A 31 -0.36 2.17 11.16
C ARG A 31 0.99 1.94 10.49
N GLU A 32 1.82 1.07 11.06
CA GLU A 32 3.17 0.81 10.59
C GLU A 32 3.12 0.16 9.20
N THR A 33 2.28 -0.86 9.05
CA THR A 33 2.01 -1.54 7.79
C THR A 33 1.48 -0.57 6.74
N LYS A 34 0.53 0.31 7.10
CA LYS A 34 0.03 1.34 6.18
C LYS A 34 1.13 2.31 5.70
N LEU A 35 2.07 2.67 6.58
CA LEU A 35 3.20 3.54 6.21
C LEU A 35 4.17 2.85 5.27
N MET A 36 4.52 1.59 5.54
CA MET A 36 5.37 0.80 4.65
C MET A 36 4.71 0.54 3.31
N LEU A 37 3.42 0.23 3.28
CA LEU A 37 2.67 0.04 2.04
C LEU A 37 2.63 1.33 1.21
N ARG A 38 2.56 2.49 1.88
CA ARG A 38 2.66 3.79 1.22
C ARG A 38 4.04 4.02 0.60
N MET A 39 5.12 3.60 1.26
CA MET A 39 6.46 3.66 0.68
C MET A 39 6.58 2.73 -0.53
N ALA A 40 6.11 1.48 -0.39
CA ALA A 40 6.14 0.48 -1.47
C ALA A 40 5.42 0.97 -2.73
N LEU A 41 4.18 1.46 -2.58
CA LEU A 41 3.39 1.93 -3.72
C LEU A 41 3.97 3.18 -4.37
N ALA A 42 4.53 4.11 -3.59
CA ALA A 42 5.19 5.29 -4.14
C ALA A 42 6.44 4.92 -4.95
N THR A 43 7.27 4.00 -4.44
CA THR A 43 8.42 3.46 -5.17
C THR A 43 7.97 2.72 -6.42
N TYR A 44 6.92 1.90 -6.31
CA TYR A 44 6.37 1.12 -7.41
C TYR A 44 5.95 1.99 -8.59
N ILE A 45 5.15 3.03 -8.33
CA ILE A 45 4.72 4.00 -9.35
C ILE A 45 5.92 4.70 -9.97
N PHE A 46 6.87 5.15 -9.15
CA PHE A 46 8.05 5.83 -9.65
C PHE A 46 8.91 4.94 -10.57
N THR A 47 9.01 3.64 -10.25
CA THR A 47 9.71 2.67 -11.10
C THR A 47 8.96 2.43 -12.40
N LEU A 48 7.63 2.25 -12.37
CA LEU A 48 6.81 2.08 -13.58
C LEU A 48 6.86 3.29 -14.53
N GLU A 49 6.90 4.51 -13.98
CA GLU A 49 7.03 5.74 -14.77
C GLU A 49 8.40 5.87 -15.44
N LYS A 50 9.45 5.37 -14.78
CA LYS A 50 10.81 5.38 -15.35
C LYS A 50 11.03 4.30 -16.40
N ASP A 51 10.42 3.13 -16.22
CA ASP A 51 10.49 2.02 -17.15
C ASP A 51 9.19 1.21 -17.11
N SER A 52 8.29 1.51 -18.04
CA SER A 52 6.99 0.84 -18.15
C SER A 52 7.10 -0.61 -18.68
N SER A 53 8.29 -1.04 -19.09
CA SER A 53 8.54 -2.43 -19.51
C SER A 53 8.92 -3.34 -18.33
N THR A 54 9.21 -2.77 -17.17
CA THR A 54 9.66 -3.53 -16.00
C THR A 54 8.48 -4.27 -15.38
N LYS A 55 8.60 -5.60 -15.25
CA LYS A 55 7.69 -6.43 -14.44
C LYS A 55 7.99 -6.30 -12.95
N HIS A 56 8.36 -5.10 -12.51
CA HIS A 56 8.66 -4.83 -11.12
C HIS A 56 7.41 -5.10 -10.30
N THR A 57 7.56 -5.70 -9.13
CA THR A 57 6.43 -6.01 -8.24
C THR A 57 6.39 -5.02 -7.08
N VAL A 58 5.23 -4.90 -6.41
CA VAL A 58 5.10 -4.06 -5.21
C VAL A 58 6.02 -4.55 -4.07
N ALA A 59 6.31 -5.86 -4.01
CA ALA A 59 7.23 -6.43 -3.03
C ALA A 59 8.68 -6.00 -3.30
N GLU A 60 9.13 -6.07 -4.55
CA GLU A 60 10.46 -5.59 -4.96
C GLU A 60 10.60 -4.07 -4.72
N ALA A 61 9.54 -3.30 -5.02
CA ALA A 61 9.51 -1.87 -4.76
C ALA A 61 9.64 -1.53 -3.27
N LEU A 62 9.11 -2.37 -2.38
CA LEU A 62 9.32 -2.22 -0.94
C LEU A 62 10.74 -2.56 -0.53
N GLU A 63 11.30 -3.64 -1.06
CA GLU A 63 12.70 -4.03 -0.80
C GLU A 63 13.64 -2.89 -1.19
N ASP A 64 13.41 -2.29 -2.36
CA ASP A 64 14.13 -1.09 -2.83
C ASP A 64 13.91 0.11 -1.91
N ALA A 65 12.67 0.37 -1.49
CA ALA A 65 12.35 1.47 -0.56
C ALA A 65 13.09 1.31 0.78
N LEU A 66 13.07 0.11 1.36
CA LEU A 66 13.71 -0.18 2.63
C LEU A 66 15.23 -0.17 2.51
N SER A 67 15.77 -0.68 1.40
CA SER A 67 17.20 -0.61 1.09
C SER A 67 17.69 0.84 1.03
N ASN A 68 16.96 1.71 0.31
CA ASN A 68 17.27 3.14 0.19
C ASN A 68 17.22 3.89 1.53
N LEU A 69 16.45 3.39 2.50
CA LEU A 69 16.36 3.95 3.85
C LEU A 69 17.31 3.30 4.87
N GLY A 70 18.09 2.29 4.46
CA GLY A 70 18.94 1.52 5.37
C GLY A 70 18.16 0.63 6.36
N LEU A 71 16.90 0.33 6.06
CA LEU A 71 15.97 -0.43 6.91
C LEU A 71 15.80 -1.89 6.45
N LEU A 72 16.60 -2.35 5.50
CA LEU A 72 16.52 -3.71 4.95
C LEU A 72 16.67 -4.80 6.04
N VAL A 73 17.42 -4.51 7.11
CA VAL A 73 17.55 -5.40 8.29
C VAL A 73 16.22 -5.67 9.00
N SER A 74 15.24 -4.78 8.86
CA SER A 74 13.91 -4.92 9.45
C SER A 74 12.93 -5.64 8.51
N TYR A 75 13.29 -5.84 7.23
CA TYR A 75 12.44 -6.52 6.25
C TYR A 75 11.94 -7.90 6.71
N PRO A 76 12.73 -8.77 7.38
CA PRO A 76 12.25 -10.06 7.86
C PRO A 76 11.07 -9.96 8.85
N LEU A 77 10.95 -8.87 9.60
CA LEU A 77 9.86 -8.66 10.57
C LEU A 77 8.51 -8.45 9.87
N TYR A 78 8.55 -7.86 8.68
CA TYR A 78 7.35 -7.49 7.93
C TYR A 78 7.11 -8.42 6.73
N LYS A 79 8.09 -9.27 6.39
CA LYS A 79 8.09 -10.14 5.21
C LYS A 79 6.78 -10.90 5.01
N ASN A 80 6.28 -11.61 6.03
CA ASN A 80 5.07 -12.43 5.87
C ASN A 80 3.80 -11.61 5.66
N LEU A 81 3.66 -10.49 6.38
CA LEU A 81 2.53 -9.58 6.24
C LEU A 81 2.55 -8.88 4.88
N PHE A 82 3.75 -8.52 4.41
CA PHE A 82 3.91 -7.84 3.13
C PHE A 82 3.89 -8.78 1.94
N GLU A 83 4.37 -10.02 2.03
CA GLU A 83 4.15 -11.01 0.98
C GLU A 83 2.65 -11.23 0.75
N ASP A 84 1.85 -11.24 1.81
CA ASP A 84 0.41 -11.44 1.74
C ASP A 84 -0.37 -10.23 1.20
N VAL A 85 0.04 -9.00 1.58
CA VAL A 85 -0.54 -7.77 1.02
C VAL A 85 -0.03 -7.54 -0.40
N CYS A 86 1.28 -7.58 -0.63
CA CYS A 86 1.89 -7.33 -1.94
C CYS A 86 1.53 -8.37 -3.00
N SER A 87 1.26 -9.63 -2.62
CA SER A 87 0.73 -10.62 -3.56
C SER A 87 -0.68 -10.26 -4.03
N THR A 88 -1.53 -9.72 -3.14
CA THR A 88 -2.85 -9.20 -3.48
C THR A 88 -2.74 -7.97 -4.40
N LEU A 89 -1.63 -7.22 -4.29
CA LEU A 89 -1.35 -6.02 -5.08
C LEU A 89 -0.52 -6.29 -6.34
N ASN A 90 -0.25 -7.55 -6.69
CA ASN A 90 0.57 -7.85 -7.84
C ASN A 90 -0.20 -7.60 -9.13
N GLY A 91 0.42 -6.91 -10.09
CA GLY A 91 -0.22 -6.53 -11.34
C GLY A 91 -1.16 -5.33 -11.26
N LEU A 92 -1.07 -4.54 -10.18
CA LEU A 92 -1.71 -3.21 -10.15
C LEU A 92 -1.27 -2.36 -11.35
N THR A 93 -2.23 -1.67 -11.92
CA THR A 93 -1.95 -0.53 -12.80
C THR A 93 -1.48 0.68 -11.98
N THR A 94 -0.80 1.62 -12.63
CA THR A 94 -0.38 2.89 -11.99
C THR A 94 -1.57 3.60 -11.33
N HIS A 95 -2.72 3.65 -12.02
CA HIS A 95 -3.92 4.34 -11.51
C HIS A 95 -4.50 3.67 -10.25
N GLU A 96 -4.53 2.35 -10.20
CA GLU A 96 -4.97 1.64 -8.99
C GLU A 96 -3.99 1.85 -7.83
N ALA A 97 -2.69 1.85 -8.10
CA ALA A 97 -1.67 2.13 -7.10
C ALA A 97 -1.79 3.55 -6.52
N GLU A 98 -2.04 4.56 -7.37
CA GLU A 98 -2.30 5.95 -6.95
C GLU A 98 -3.55 6.05 -6.07
N THR A 99 -4.63 5.36 -6.47
CA THR A 99 -5.87 5.33 -5.71
C THR A 99 -5.67 4.72 -4.31
N ILE A 100 -4.93 3.62 -4.21
CA ILE A 100 -4.61 2.99 -2.92
C ILE A 100 -3.72 3.92 -2.08
N LEU A 101 -2.79 4.66 -2.70
CA LEU A 101 -1.97 5.64 -2.01
C LEU A 101 -2.80 6.78 -1.40
N GLU A 102 -3.77 7.31 -2.14
CA GLU A 102 -4.69 8.32 -1.63
C GLU A 102 -5.51 7.79 -0.45
N ALA A 103 -6.02 6.55 -0.56
CA ALA A 103 -6.74 5.88 0.50
C ALA A 103 -5.89 5.72 1.77
N LEU A 104 -4.65 5.23 1.62
CA LEU A 104 -3.69 5.10 2.73
C LEU A 104 -3.39 6.45 3.37
N GLN A 105 -3.16 7.49 2.57
CA GLN A 105 -2.88 8.83 3.06
C GLN A 105 -4.05 9.38 3.88
N HIS A 106 -5.28 9.16 3.41
CA HIS A 106 -6.46 9.57 4.14
C HIS A 106 -6.58 8.82 5.48
N GLN A 107 -6.34 7.51 5.49
CA GLN A 107 -6.40 6.69 6.70
C GLN A 107 -5.35 7.08 7.75
N ILE A 108 -4.16 7.48 7.30
CA ILE A 108 -3.09 7.98 8.18
C ILE A 108 -3.46 9.33 8.79
N ARG A 109 -4.08 10.23 8.02
CA ARG A 109 -4.39 11.60 8.47
C ARG A 109 -5.67 11.72 9.28
N TRP A 110 -6.72 11.02 8.87
CA TRP A 110 -8.08 11.21 9.40
C TRP A 110 -8.77 9.90 9.79
N GLY A 111 -8.25 8.75 9.36
CA GLY A 111 -8.84 7.44 9.62
C GLY A 111 -8.28 6.74 10.85
N ASN A 112 -8.48 5.42 10.88
CA ASN A 112 -8.22 4.59 12.05
C ASN A 112 -6.73 4.49 12.40
N ALA A 113 -5.82 4.77 11.45
CA ALA A 113 -4.38 4.76 11.69
C ALA A 113 -3.90 5.94 12.56
N ARG A 114 -4.77 6.93 12.85
CA ARG A 114 -4.51 7.98 13.85
C ARG A 114 -4.71 7.48 15.28
N GLN A 115 -5.54 6.46 15.47
CA GLN A 115 -5.81 5.86 16.78
C GLN A 115 -4.68 4.88 17.10
N THR A 116 -3.48 5.39 17.37
CA THR A 116 -2.52 4.63 18.18
C THR A 116 -3.21 4.33 19.51
N VAL A 117 -3.53 3.06 19.72
CA VAL A 117 -3.91 2.53 21.02
C VAL A 117 -2.77 2.90 21.98
N ASN A 118 -3.11 3.69 23.00
CA ASN A 118 -2.26 3.90 24.17
C ASN A 118 -2.10 2.59 24.94
#